data_AF-A0AAW4TTI8-F1
#
_entry.id   AF-A0AAW4TTI8-F1
#
_cell.length_a   1.000
_cell.length_b   1.000
_cell.length_c   1.000
_cell.angle_alpha   90.00
_cell.angle_beta   90.00
_cell.angle_gamma   90.00
#
_symmetry.space_group_name_H-M   'P 1'
#
loop_
_entity.id
_entity.type
_entity.pdbx_description
1 polymer ?
#
loop_
_entity_poly.entity_id
_entity_poly.type
_entity_poly.pdbx_seq_one_letter_code
_entity_poly.pdbx_strand_id
1 'polypeptide(L)'
;MSIDMTQQALNALAAAGLGNDSPAEAYVIGYAQGHDDALALAIRIEQTITATPLTPDEIERLAINLWEHNGERPIVYESGKRIADRELEWWKQVAVSAWGFINGTEKEQ
;
A
#
# COMPACT_ATOMS: atom_id res chain seq x y z
N MET A 1 8.37 -11.31 17.68
CA MET A 1 8.03 -12.75 17.63
C MET A 1 6.51 -12.83 17.77
N SER A 2 5.79 -13.11 16.68
CA SER A 2 4.32 -13.19 16.71
C SER A 2 3.90 -14.60 17.10
N ILE A 3 2.91 -14.73 17.97
CA ILE A 3 2.33 -16.03 18.31
C ILE A 3 1.38 -16.43 17.18
N ASP A 4 1.62 -17.59 16.58
CA ASP A 4 0.69 -18.19 15.62
C ASP A 4 -0.53 -18.74 16.37
N MET A 5 -1.58 -17.92 16.43
CA MET A 5 -2.82 -18.26 17.11
C MET A 5 -3.54 -19.45 16.48
N THR A 6 -3.40 -19.63 15.16
CA THR A 6 -3.96 -20.79 14.45
C THR A 6 -3.25 -22.05 14.92
N GLN A 7 -1.92 -22.06 14.95
CA GLN A 7 -1.15 -23.21 15.44
C GLN A 7 -1.43 -23.51 16.91
N GLN A 8 -1.62 -22.49 17.74
CA GLN A 8 -1.98 -22.67 19.15
C GLN A 8 -3.37 -23.33 19.31
N ALA A 9 -4.35 -22.92 18.50
CA ALA A 9 -5.69 -23.53 18.50
C ALA A 9 -5.65 -24.99 18.02
N LEU A 10 -4.89 -25.29 16.96
CA LEU A 10 -4.70 -26.66 16.46
C LEU A 10 -4.03 -27.56 17.53
N ASN A 11 -3.00 -27.05 18.21
CA ASN A 11 -2.35 -27.78 19.29
C ASN A 11 -3.29 -28.07 20.47
N ALA A 12 -4.18 -27.13 20.81
CA ALA A 12 -5.19 -27.32 21.85
C ALA A 12 -6.26 -28.36 21.45
N LEU A 13 -6.67 -28.36 20.18
CA LEU A 13 -7.60 -29.37 19.63
C LEU A 13 -6.97 -30.77 19.65
N ALA A 14 -5.71 -30.90 19.24
CA ALA A 14 -4.97 -32.14 19.32
C ALA A 14 -4.88 -32.66 20.77
N ALA A 15 -4.59 -31.77 21.74
CA ALA A 15 -4.54 -32.11 23.16
C ALA A 15 -5.90 -32.53 23.74
N ALA A 16 -7.00 -32.02 23.18
CA ALA A 16 -8.38 -32.40 23.54
C ALA A 16 -8.84 -33.73 22.91
N GLY A 17 -7.97 -34.43 22.18
CA GLY A 17 -8.30 -35.68 21.48
C GLY A 17 -9.14 -35.47 20.22
N LEU A 18 -9.26 -34.22 19.75
CA LEU A 18 -9.95 -33.91 18.50
C LEU A 18 -9.05 -34.11 17.28
N GLY A 19 -7.75 -34.41 17.44
CA GLY A 19 -6.89 -34.96 16.38
C GLY A 19 -6.72 -34.12 15.10
N ASN A 20 -5.86 -34.61 14.21
CA ASN A 20 -5.76 -34.12 12.84
C ASN A 20 -6.91 -34.71 12.00
N ASP A 21 -7.42 -33.96 11.04
CA ASP A 21 -8.55 -34.27 10.14
C ASP A 21 -9.93 -34.28 10.82
N SER A 22 -10.11 -33.53 11.92
CA SER A 22 -11.43 -33.37 12.53
C SER A 22 -12.24 -32.21 11.95
N PRO A 23 -13.58 -32.26 12.08
CA PRO A 23 -14.43 -31.12 11.77
C PRO A 23 -14.04 -29.84 12.52
N ALA A 24 -13.48 -29.97 13.72
CA ALA A 24 -13.05 -28.83 14.54
C ALA A 24 -11.79 -28.15 13.98
N GLU A 25 -10.81 -28.94 13.53
CA GLU A 25 -9.63 -28.41 12.83
C GLU A 25 -10.02 -27.75 11.51
N ALA A 26 -10.85 -28.42 10.70
CA ALA A 26 -11.34 -27.87 9.43
C ALA A 26 -12.07 -26.53 9.63
N TYR A 27 -12.83 -26.39 10.72
CA TYR A 27 -13.48 -25.14 11.09
C TYR A 27 -12.47 -24.04 11.45
N VAL A 28 -11.45 -24.33 12.26
CA VAL A 28 -10.41 -23.35 12.64
C VAL A 28 -9.62 -22.87 11.42
N ILE A 29 -9.22 -23.79 10.54
CA ILE A 29 -8.50 -23.46 9.30
C ILE A 29 -9.40 -22.65 8.37
N GLY A 30 -10.66 -23.07 8.19
CA GLY A 30 -11.62 -22.34 7.35
C GLY A 30 -11.95 -20.95 7.87
N TYR A 31 -12.00 -20.77 9.20
CA TYR A 31 -12.18 -19.45 9.83
C TYR A 31 -10.96 -18.55 9.62
N ALA A 32 -9.74 -19.06 9.80
CA ALA A 32 -8.53 -18.31 9.55
C ALA A 32 -8.42 -17.88 8.08
N GLN A 33 -8.65 -18.81 7.15
CA GLN A 33 -8.68 -18.51 5.72
C GLN A 33 -9.74 -17.46 5.37
N GLY A 34 -10.97 -17.64 5.86
CA GLY A 34 -12.06 -16.70 5.61
C GLY A 34 -11.81 -15.30 6.20
N HIS A 35 -11.14 -15.22 7.35
CA HIS A 35 -10.70 -13.96 7.94
C HIS A 35 -9.67 -13.25 7.05
N ASP A 36 -8.66 -13.97 6.58
CA ASP A 36 -7.60 -13.41 5.75
C ASP A 36 -8.13 -12.95 4.38
N ASP A 37 -9.04 -13.73 3.79
CA ASP A 37 -9.73 -13.36 2.55
C ASP A 37 -10.57 -12.08 2.74
N ALA A 38 -11.28 -11.95 3.87
CA ALA A 38 -12.06 -10.77 4.19
C ALA A 38 -11.19 -9.53 4.42
N LEU A 39 -10.05 -9.68 5.12
CA LEU A 39 -9.07 -8.61 5.32
C LEU A 39 -8.47 -8.16 3.99
N ALA A 40 -8.08 -9.10 3.12
CA ALA A 40 -7.57 -8.79 1.79
C ALA A 40 -8.60 -8.04 0.93
N LEU A 41 -9.88 -8.42 1.01
CA LEU A 41 -10.97 -7.72 0.34
C LEU A 41 -11.15 -6.30 0.89
N ALA A 42 -11.15 -6.13 2.21
CA ALA A 42 -11.29 -4.81 2.84
C ALA A 42 -10.15 -3.87 2.42
N ILE A 43 -8.91 -4.35 2.41
CA ILE A 43 -7.75 -3.57 1.93
C ILE A 43 -7.95 -3.16 0.47
N ARG A 44 -8.38 -4.08 -0.40
CA ARG A 44 -8.63 -3.78 -1.81
C ARG A 44 -9.76 -2.75 -2.00
N ILE A 45 -10.82 -2.84 -1.22
CA ILE A 45 -11.93 -1.87 -1.25
C ILE A 45 -11.41 -0.49 -0.84
N GLU A 46 -10.69 -0.40 0.27
CA GLU A 46 -10.10 0.86 0.74
C GLU A 46 -9.14 1.47 -0.29
N GLN A 47 -8.27 0.65 -0.88
CA GLN A 47 -7.40 1.08 -1.99
C GLN A 47 -8.21 1.57 -3.19
N THR A 48 -9.28 0.88 -3.56
CA THR A 48 -10.14 1.28 -4.70
C THR A 48 -10.88 2.58 -4.43
N ILE A 49 -11.38 2.77 -3.21
CA ILE A 49 -12.05 4.02 -2.79
C ILE A 49 -11.05 5.17 -2.72
N THR A 50 -9.84 4.90 -2.21
CA THR A 50 -8.79 5.90 -1.99
C THR A 50 -7.96 6.21 -3.24
N ALA A 51 -8.03 5.36 -4.27
CA ALA A 51 -7.40 5.55 -5.57
C ALA A 51 -8.06 6.66 -6.41
N THR A 52 -8.41 7.78 -5.76
CA THR A 52 -8.77 9.01 -6.43
C THR A 52 -7.57 9.46 -7.26
N PRO A 53 -7.73 9.63 -8.59
CA PRO A 53 -6.67 10.21 -9.42
C PRO A 53 -6.35 11.60 -8.90
N LEU A 54 -5.07 11.94 -8.77
CA LEU A 54 -4.67 13.30 -8.43
C LEU A 54 -5.23 14.27 -9.48
N THR A 55 -5.86 15.33 -9.01
CA THR A 55 -6.19 16.47 -9.86
C THR A 55 -4.90 17.16 -10.33
N PRO A 56 -4.93 17.91 -11.45
CA PRO A 56 -3.74 18.63 -11.93
C PRO A 56 -3.09 19.53 -10.87
N ASP A 57 -3.90 20.18 -10.03
CA ASP A 57 -3.43 21.04 -8.94
C ASP A 57 -2.72 20.24 -7.83
N GLU A 58 -3.19 19.02 -7.54
CA GLU A 58 -2.58 18.13 -6.56
C GLU A 58 -1.28 17.52 -7.09
N ILE A 59 -1.22 17.19 -8.39
CA ILE A 59 0.02 16.75 -9.05
C ILE A 59 1.08 17.84 -8.93
N GLU A 60 0.73 19.10 -9.22
CA GLU A 60 1.67 20.21 -9.14
C GLU A 60 2.14 20.48 -7.70
N ARG A 61 1.23 20.44 -6.71
CA ARG A 61 1.60 20.57 -5.29
C ARG A 61 2.50 19.44 -4.82
N LEU A 62 2.22 18.20 -5.23
CA LEU A 62 3.03 17.05 -4.86
C LEU A 62 4.41 17.12 -5.52
N ALA A 63 4.47 17.51 -6.79
CA ALA A 63 5.71 17.74 -7.53
C ALA A 63 6.62 18.77 -6.84
N ILE A 64 6.04 19.91 -6.41
CA ILE A 64 6.77 20.95 -5.70
C ILE A 64 7.27 20.44 -4.34
N ASN A 65 6.44 19.74 -3.57
CA ASN A 65 6.86 19.17 -2.27
C ASN A 65 7.99 18.16 -2.44
N LEU A 66 7.88 17.25 -3.40
CA LEU A 66 8.92 16.25 -3.68
C LEU A 66 10.23 16.91 -4.07
N TRP A 67 10.17 17.96 -4.90
CA TRP A 67 11.33 18.76 -5.27
C TRP A 67 11.95 19.50 -4.06
N GLU A 68 11.13 20.11 -3.19
CA GLU A 68 11.62 20.83 -2.00
C GLU A 68 12.33 19.91 -1.00
N HIS A 69 11.85 18.68 -0.86
CA HIS A 69 12.36 17.70 0.09
C HIS A 69 13.47 16.80 -0.48
N ASN A 70 13.72 16.81 -1.80
CA ASN A 70 14.85 16.09 -2.38
C ASN A 70 16.14 16.93 -2.23
N GLY A 71 17.15 16.35 -1.58
CA GLY A 71 18.25 17.07 -0.93
C GLY A 71 19.23 17.82 -1.84
N GLU A 72 19.17 17.66 -3.16
CA GLU A 72 20.00 18.42 -4.10
C GLU A 72 19.13 19.33 -4.98
N ARG A 73 19.33 20.64 -4.85
CA ARG A 73 18.65 21.66 -5.64
C ARG A 73 19.55 22.03 -6.83
N PRO A 74 19.21 21.66 -8.07
CA PRO A 74 19.79 22.34 -9.22
C PRO A 74 19.35 23.80 -9.12
N ILE A 75 20.29 24.72 -8.91
CA ILE A 75 20.00 26.15 -8.91
C ILE A 75 19.74 26.54 -10.37
N VAL A 76 18.48 26.53 -10.81
CA VAL A 76 18.14 26.94 -12.18
C VAL A 76 17.65 28.39 -12.17
N TYR A 77 18.52 29.30 -12.63
CA TYR A 77 18.22 30.71 -12.86
C TYR A 77 17.48 30.88 -14.19
N GLU A 78 16.19 30.56 -14.23
CA GLU A 78 15.28 31.13 -15.22
C GLU A 78 14.43 32.20 -14.51
N SER A 79 14.56 33.44 -14.98
CA SER A 79 14.14 34.67 -14.30
C SER A 79 12.81 34.55 -13.53
N GLY A 80 12.87 34.73 -12.21
CA GLY A 80 11.70 34.91 -11.35
C GLY A 80 10.88 33.66 -11.03
N LYS A 81 11.19 32.50 -11.62
CA LYS A 81 10.51 31.24 -11.31
C LYS A 81 11.27 30.43 -10.25
N ARG A 82 10.52 29.75 -9.39
CA ARG A 82 11.06 28.94 -8.29
C ARG A 82 11.65 27.61 -8.77
N ILE A 83 11.15 27.12 -9.91
CA ILE A 83 11.53 25.89 -10.60
C ILE A 83 11.42 26.17 -12.11
N ALA A 84 12.36 25.67 -12.91
CA ALA A 84 12.25 25.77 -14.38
C ALA A 84 11.09 24.91 -14.88
N ASP A 85 10.40 25.35 -15.94
CA ASP A 85 9.18 24.65 -16.42
C ASP A 85 9.48 23.19 -16.79
N ARG A 86 10.64 22.94 -17.42
CA ARG A 86 11.08 21.59 -17.77
C ARG A 86 11.32 20.70 -16.53
N GLU A 87 11.86 21.28 -15.47
CA GLU A 87 12.15 20.58 -14.22
C GLU A 87 10.82 20.26 -13.51
N LEU A 88 9.88 21.20 -13.49
CA LEU A 88 8.56 21.01 -12.89
C LEU A 88 7.78 19.90 -13.59
N GLU A 89 7.79 19.86 -14.93
CA GLU A 89 7.10 18.80 -15.68
C GLU A 89 7.68 17.41 -15.39
N TRP A 90 9.00 17.31 -15.19
CA TRP A 90 9.61 16.06 -14.75
C TRP A 90 9.13 15.65 -13.34
N TRP A 91 9.09 16.60 -12.40
CA TRP A 91 8.58 16.33 -11.05
C TRP A 91 7.08 16.00 -11.00
N LYS A 92 6.27 16.53 -11.92
CA LYS A 92 4.86 16.12 -12.07
C LYS A 92 4.74 14.65 -12.48
N GLN A 93 5.61 14.16 -13.36
CA GLN A 93 5.64 12.74 -13.71
C GLN A 93 6.05 11.87 -12.51
N VAL A 94 7.08 12.29 -11.77
CA VAL A 94 7.50 11.62 -10.53
C VAL A 94 6.36 11.59 -9.50
N ALA A 95 5.61 12.68 -9.35
CA ALA A 95 4.47 12.77 -8.44
C ALA A 95 3.35 11.80 -8.82
N VAL A 96 3.01 11.69 -10.11
CA VAL A 96 2.01 10.75 -10.60
C VAL A 96 2.43 9.31 -10.36
N SER A 97 3.69 8.95 -10.67
CA SER A 97 4.17 7.58 -10.43
C SER A 97 4.29 7.27 -8.94
N ALA A 98 4.77 8.19 -8.12
CA ALA A 98 4.80 8.01 -6.66
C ALA A 98 3.39 7.76 -6.09
N TRP A 99 2.38 8.52 -6.55
CA TRP A 99 0.99 8.32 -6.17
C TRP A 99 0.45 6.97 -6.66
N GLY A 100 0.78 6.59 -7.89
CA GLY A 100 0.39 5.31 -8.48
C GLY A 100 0.98 4.11 -7.75
N PHE A 101 2.23 4.23 -7.29
CA PHE A 101 2.90 3.22 -6.48
C PHE A 101 2.24 3.09 -5.09
N ILE A 102 1.99 4.21 -4.40
CA ILE A 102 1.36 4.22 -3.07
C ILE A 102 -0.05 3.62 -3.11
N ASN A 103 -0.83 3.92 -4.16
CA ASN A 103 -2.19 3.40 -4.31
C ASN A 103 -2.26 2.00 -4.93
N GLY A 104 -1.11 1.37 -5.21
CA GLY A 104 -1.06 0.03 -5.80
C GLY A 104 -1.65 -0.05 -7.22
N THR A 105 -1.75 1.08 -7.93
CA THR A 105 -2.23 1.13 -9.32
C THR A 105 -1.09 0.90 -10.33
N GLU A 106 0.17 1.07 -9.92
CA GLU A 106 1.35 0.64 -10.67
C GLU A 106 1.78 -0.76 -10.20
N LYS A 107 1.91 -1.72 -11.13
CA LYS A 107 2.46 -3.05 -10.84
C LYS A 107 3.99 -2.95 -10.79
N GLU A 108 4.61 -3.48 -9.75
CA GLU A 108 6.06 -3.73 -9.74
C GLU A 108 6.45 -4.51 -11.01
N GLN A 109 7.41 -3.98 -11.77
CA GLN A 109 7.98 -4.63 -12.96
C GLN A 109 8.95 -5.75 -12.57
#